data_AF-A0A1F3V4H7-F1
#
_entry.id   AF-A0A1F3V4H7-F1
#
_cell.length_a   1.000
_cell.length_b   1.000
_cell.length_c   1.000
_cell.angle_alpha   90.00
_cell.angle_beta   90.00
_cell.angle_gamma   90.00
#
_symmetry.space_group_name_H-M   'P 1'
#
loop_
_entity.id
_entity.type
_entity.pdbx_description
1 polymer ?
#
loop_
_entity_poly.entity_id
_entity_poly.type
_entity_poly.pdbx_seq_one_letter_code
_entity_poly.pdbx_strand_id
1 'polypeptide(L)' 'MKKTKLTAQELDEKFDAGKEDILDEFELVTRKVNVDFPKWVIDKLDHEAKRLGITRQSLIKFWIAEKIDNIKNKKSA' A
#
# COMPACT_ATOMS: atom_id res chain seq x y z
N MET A 1 -10.60 5.35 22.46
CA MET A 1 -10.24 6.79 22.56
C MET A 1 -10.64 7.45 21.25
N LYS A 2 -11.27 8.64 21.28
CA LYS A 2 -11.74 9.34 20.07
C LYS A 2 -10.52 9.77 19.26
N LYS A 3 -10.35 9.26 18.03
CA LYS A 3 -9.33 9.73 17.10
C LYS A 3 -9.74 11.09 16.54
N THR A 4 -9.04 12.13 16.98
CA THR A 4 -9.13 13.47 16.39
C THR A 4 -8.35 13.46 15.08
N LYS A 5 -8.92 14.05 14.04
CA LYS A 5 -8.28 14.14 12.72
C LYS A 5 -7.11 15.12 12.82
N LEU A 6 -5.87 14.62 12.84
CA LEU A 6 -4.66 15.45 12.83
C LEU A 6 -4.67 16.31 11.55
N THR A 7 -4.46 17.62 11.71
CA THR A 7 -4.37 18.54 10.57
C THR A 7 -2.96 18.53 9.98
N ALA A 8 -2.81 18.96 8.72
CA ALA A 8 -1.50 19.01 8.06
C ALA A 8 -0.51 19.93 8.78
N GLN A 9 -0.99 21.07 9.30
CA GLN A 9 -0.16 22.01 10.03
C GLN A 9 0.38 21.42 11.34
N GLU A 10 -0.48 20.72 12.11
CA GLU A 10 -0.05 20.06 13.35
C GLU A 10 0.93 18.92 13.09
N LEU A 11 0.85 18.28 11.92
CA LEU A 11 1.81 17.26 11.49
C LEU A 11 3.18 17.87 11.18
N ASP A 12 3.21 18.94 10.40
CA ASP A 12 4.45 19.66 10.03
C ASP A 12 5.16 20.19 11.28
N GLU A 13 4.43 20.82 12.20
CA GLU A 13 4.98 21.33 13.46
C GLU A 13 5.58 20.21 14.33
N LYS A 14 4.93 19.05 14.41
CA LYS A 14 5.47 17.90 15.14
C LYS A 14 6.73 17.33 14.45
N PHE A 15 6.75 17.32 13.12
CA PHE A 15 7.88 16.84 12.30
C PHE A 15 9.12 17.72 12.45
N ASP A 16 8.95 19.04 12.33
CA ASP A 16 10.04 20.01 12.49
C ASP A 16 10.59 20.02 13.93
N ALA A 17 9.76 19.68 14.92
CA ALA A 17 10.18 19.52 16.31
C ALA A 17 10.97 18.23 16.60
N GLY A 18 11.17 17.35 15.60
CA GLY A 18 11.97 16.12 15.74
C GLY A 18 11.35 15.06 16.65
N LYS A 19 10.01 15.06 16.81
CA LYS A 19 9.32 14.07 17.65
C LYS A 19 9.23 12.72 16.93
N GLU A 20 9.66 11.64 17.56
CA GLU A 20 9.57 10.27 17.01
C GLU A 20 8.10 9.75 16.95
N ASP A 21 7.23 10.24 17.84
CA ASP A 21 5.81 9.82 18.00
C ASP A 21 4.89 10.14 16.80
N ILE A 22 5.40 10.76 15.75
CA ILE A 22 4.58 11.09 14.56
C ILE A 22 4.25 9.82 13.78
N LEU A 23 5.14 8.82 13.83
CA LEU A 23 4.90 7.54 13.16
C LEU A 23 3.71 6.78 13.77
N ASP A 24 3.44 6.97 15.06
CA ASP A 24 2.29 6.37 15.75
C ASP A 24 0.95 6.95 15.29
N GLU A 25 0.97 8.16 14.71
CA GLU A 25 -0.20 8.78 14.07
C GLU A 25 -0.51 8.13 12.70
N PHE A 26 0.50 7.52 12.07
CA PHE A 26 0.35 6.75 10.84
C PHE A 26 0.09 5.28 11.16
N GLU A 27 -1.15 4.96 11.52
CA GLU A 27 -1.56 3.56 11.64
C GLU A 27 -1.55 2.85 10.27
N LEU A 28 -0.40 2.28 9.90
CA LEU A 28 -0.25 1.37 8.77
C LEU A 28 -0.76 -0.02 9.17
N VAL A 29 -2.08 -0.14 9.35
CA VAL A 29 -2.72 -1.43 9.66
C VAL A 29 -2.65 -2.33 8.44
N THR A 30 -1.63 -3.19 8.40
CA THR A 30 -1.51 -4.22 7.36
C THR A 30 -2.33 -5.45 7.75
N ARG A 31 -3.01 -6.07 6.77
CA ARG A 31 -3.72 -7.33 6.96
C ARG A 31 -3.15 -8.39 6.03
N LYS A 32 -2.84 -9.57 6.58
CA LYS A 32 -2.38 -10.72 5.80
C LYS A 32 -3.58 -11.39 5.12
N VAL A 33 -3.41 -11.72 3.84
CA VAL A 33 -4.39 -12.45 3.04
C VAL A 33 -3.70 -13.65 2.41
N ASN A 34 -4.33 -14.81 2.47
CA ASN A 34 -3.87 -16.02 1.78
C ASN A 34 -4.71 -16.20 0.51
N VAL A 35 -4.06 -16.50 -0.61
CA VAL A 35 -4.72 -16.66 -1.92
C VAL A 35 -4.04 -17.79 -2.67
N ASP A 36 -4.83 -18.68 -3.24
CA ASP A 36 -4.35 -19.72 -4.15
C ASP A 36 -4.41 -19.24 -5.60
N PHE A 37 -3.38 -19.57 -6.37
CA PHE A 37 -3.31 -19.26 -7.79
C PHE A 37 -3.03 -20.54 -8.59
N PRO A 38 -3.66 -20.71 -9.76
CA PRO A 38 -3.29 -21.76 -10.69
C PRO A 38 -1.79 -21.69 -11.03
N LYS A 39 -1.16 -22.84 -11.27
CA LYS A 39 0.28 -22.92 -11.57
C LYS A 39 0.71 -21.97 -12.70
N TRP A 40 -0.07 -21.91 -13.78
CA TRP A 40 0.24 -21.04 -14.93
C TRP A 40 0.24 -19.54 -14.58
N VAL A 41 -0.52 -19.13 -13.56
CA VAL A 41 -0.51 -17.74 -13.07
C VAL A 41 0.78 -17.46 -12.33
N ILE A 42 1.20 -18.37 -11.45
CA ILE A 42 2.46 -18.24 -10.71
C ILE A 42 3.65 -18.17 -11.66
N ASP A 43 3.69 -19.05 -12.66
CA ASP A 43 4.78 -19.09 -13.65
C ASP A 43 4.89 -17.74 -14.42
N LYS A 44 3.75 -17.13 -14.77
CA LYS A 44 3.71 -15.79 -15.40
C LYS A 44 4.15 -14.68 -14.45
N LEU A 45 3.70 -14.72 -13.19
CA LEU A 45 4.10 -13.75 -12.16
C LEU A 45 5.61 -13.81 -11.91
N ASP A 46 6.20 -15.00 -11.89
CA ASP A 46 7.64 -15.18 -11.69
C ASP A 46 8.46 -14.64 -12.85
N HIS A 47 8.03 -14.94 -14.08
CA HIS A 47 8.68 -14.40 -15.27
C HIS A 47 8.72 -12.87 -15.24
N GLU A 48 7.59 -12.25 -14.92
CA GLU A 48 7.46 -10.80 -14.91
C GLU A 48 8.20 -10.15 -13.74
N ALA A 49 8.12 -10.74 -12.55
CA ALA A 49 8.87 -10.28 -11.38
C ALA A 49 10.39 -10.33 -11.64
N LYS A 50 10.88 -11.41 -12.29
CA LYS A 50 12.27 -11.54 -12.70
C LYS A 50 12.65 -10.49 -13.74
N ARG A 51 11.80 -10.25 -14.75
CA ARG A 51 12.04 -9.24 -15.79
C ARG A 51 12.18 -7.83 -15.20
N LEU A 52 11.40 -7.53 -14.17
CA LEU A 52 11.40 -6.25 -13.47
C LEU A 52 12.42 -6.16 -12.33
N GLY A 53 13.09 -7.26 -11.97
CA GLY A 53 14.04 -7.30 -10.85
C GLY A 53 13.39 -7.10 -9.48
N ILE A 54 12.12 -7.48 -9.31
CA ILE A 54 11.37 -7.33 -8.06
C ILE A 54 10.85 -8.67 -7.55
N THR A 55 10.35 -8.69 -6.31
CA THR A 55 9.70 -9.90 -5.76
C THR A 55 8.29 -10.07 -6.33
N ARG A 56 7.82 -11.33 -6.39
CA ARG A 56 6.43 -11.66 -6.74
C ARG A 56 5.41 -10.91 -5.88
N GLN A 57 5.69 -10.79 -4.58
CA GLN A 57 4.86 -10.06 -3.62
C GLN A 57 4.76 -8.57 -3.97
N SER A 58 5.87 -7.93 -4.32
CA SER A 58 5.88 -6.53 -4.75
C SER A 58 5.08 -6.33 -6.04
N LEU A 59 5.24 -7.23 -7.02
CA LEU A 59 4.48 -7.18 -8.27
C LEU A 59 2.97 -7.32 -8.03
N ILE A 60 2.55 -8.29 -7.21
CA ILE A 60 1.14 -8.50 -6.85
C ILE A 60 0.57 -7.24 -6.19
N LYS A 61 1.28 -6.66 -5.21
CA LYS A 61 0.84 -5.44 -4.52
C LYS A 61 0.65 -4.28 -5.51
N PHE A 62 1.61 -4.08 -6.41
CA PHE A 62 1.56 -3.00 -7.40
C PHE A 62 0.37 -3.14 -8.35
N TRP A 63 0.17 -4.32 -8.94
CA TRP A 63 -0.94 -4.56 -9.86
C TRP A 63 -2.30 -4.45 -9.17
N ILE A 64 -2.44 -4.94 -7.94
CA ILE A 64 -3.70 -4.80 -7.19
C ILE A 64 -4.00 -3.32 -6.92
N ALA A 65 -3.01 -2.53 -6.50
CA ALA A 65 -3.18 -1.10 -6.27
C ALA A 65 -3.63 -0.36 -7.54
N GLU A 66 -2.93 -0.61 -8.66
CA GLU A 66 -3.26 -0.02 -9.95
C GLU A 66 -4.70 -0.35 -10.39
N LYS A 67 -5.15 -1.60 -10.21
CA LYS A 67 -6.54 -1.98 -10.53
C LYS A 67 -7.55 -1.30 -9.62
N ILE A 68 -7.28 -1.18 -8.32
CA ILE A 68 -8.17 -0.50 -7.37
C ILE A 68 -8.31 0.98 -7.72
N ASP A 69 -7.21 1.67 -8.02
CA ASP A 69 -7.24 3.10 -8.35
C ASP A 69 -7.99 3.35 -9.66
N ASN A 70 -7.81 2.49 -10.65
CA ASN A 70 -8.60 2.53 -11.89
C ASN A 70 -10.11 2.33 -11.66
N ILE A 71 -10.51 1.51 -10.69
CA ILE A 71 -11.93 1.33 -10.33
C ILE A 71 -12.49 2.60 -9.69
N LYS A 72 -11.74 3.26 -8.81
CA LYS A 72 -12.16 4.53 -8.18
C LYS A 72 -12.39 5.62 -9.22
N ASN A 73 -11.44 5.77 -10.15
CA ASN A 73 -11.50 6.81 -11.19
C ASN A 73 -12.70 6.65 -12.12
N LYS A 74 -13.16 5.41 -12.37
CA LYS A 74 -14.37 5.15 -13.18
C LYS A 74 -15.69 5.44 -12.46
N LYS A 75 -15.71 5.50 -11.12
CA LYS A 75 -16.92 5.77 -10.33
C LYS A 75 -17.15 7.26 -10.05
N SER A 76 -16.14 8.09 -10.30
CA SER A 76 -16.19 9.55 -10.12
C SER A 76 -16.39 10.31 -11.44
N ALA A 77 -16.65 9.59 -12.54
CA ALA A 77 -16.90 10.12 -13.88
C ALA A 77 -18.34 9.84 -14.31
#